data_AF-A0A7G6T047-F1
#
_entry.id   AF-A0A7G6T047-F1
#
_cell.length_a   1.000
_cell.length_b   1.000
_cell.length_c   1.000
_cell.angle_alpha   90.00
_cell.angle_beta   90.00
_cell.angle_gamma   90.00
#
_symmetry.space_group_name_H-M   'P 1'
#
loop_
_entity.id
_entity.type
_entity.pdbx_description
1 polymer ?
#
loop_
_entity_poly.entity_id
_entity_poly.type
_entity_poly.pdbx_seq_one_letter_code
_entity_poly.pdbx_strand_id
1 'polypeptide(L)'
;MTKVHRGSVFGIRELTDEQRAKARKELEWLEKDLIRRRKRLAYWTLRKTQAETIPGIREELRQSAFYFHARAQELVNSGEKLRAYLLVELQDQPEHLPAYHYEH
;
A
#
# COMPACT_ATOMS: atom_id res chain seq x y z
N MET A 1 18.31 28.48 14.69
CA MET A 1 16.96 28.11 14.21
C MET A 1 16.94 26.62 13.96
N THR A 2 16.41 25.84 14.88
CA THR A 2 16.31 24.38 14.77
C THR A 2 15.22 24.05 13.78
N LYS A 3 15.56 23.53 12.59
CA LYS A 3 14.58 23.09 11.60
C LYS A 3 13.78 21.93 12.21
N VAL A 4 12.49 22.16 12.40
CA VAL A 4 11.55 21.15 12.92
C VAL A 4 11.02 20.38 11.72
N HIS A 5 11.54 19.18 11.49
CA HIS A 5 11.00 18.23 10.53
C HIS A 5 9.97 17.36 11.26
N ARG A 6 8.69 17.64 11.03
CA ARG A 6 7.57 16.84 11.58
C ARG A 6 7.26 15.68 10.62
N GLY A 7 8.04 14.61 10.68
CA GLY A 7 7.56 13.29 10.23
C GLY A 7 6.51 12.81 11.23
N SER A 8 5.23 12.88 10.86
CA SER A 8 4.12 12.76 11.81
C SER A 8 3.08 11.74 11.34
N VAL A 9 3.30 10.47 11.67
CA VAL A 9 2.20 9.57 12.05
C VAL A 9 2.37 9.03 13.48
N PHE A 10 3.59 8.84 13.98
CA PHE A 10 3.84 8.34 15.35
C PHE A 10 4.39 9.36 16.36
N GLY A 11 4.73 10.58 15.93
CA GLY A 11 5.28 11.61 16.82
C GLY A 11 6.67 11.28 17.39
N ILE A 12 7.38 10.32 16.79
CA ILE A 12 8.74 9.94 17.15
C ILE A 12 9.69 10.71 16.23
N ARG A 13 10.61 11.47 16.83
CA ARG A 13 11.53 12.37 16.10
C ARG A 13 12.52 11.61 15.22
N GLU A 14 13.02 10.48 15.71
CA GLU A 14 14.01 9.62 15.06
C GLU A 14 13.70 8.17 15.44
N LEU A 15 13.55 7.31 14.43
CA LEU A 15 13.40 5.87 14.65
C LEU A 15 14.75 5.29 15.05
N THR A 16 14.76 4.38 16.03
CA THR A 16 15.98 3.62 16.35
C THR A 16 16.40 2.73 15.17
N ASP A 17 17.67 2.31 15.12
CA ASP A 17 18.18 1.39 14.11
C ASP A 17 17.31 0.13 13.96
N GLU A 18 16.89 -0.43 15.09
CA GLU A 18 16.01 -1.60 15.13
C GLU A 18 14.63 -1.30 14.54
N GLN A 19 14.04 -0.14 14.86
CA GLN A 19 12.75 0.27 14.31
C GLN A 19 12.84 0.51 12.80
N ARG A 20 13.93 1.10 12.32
CA ARG A 20 14.16 1.31 10.87
C ARG A 20 14.37 0.00 10.14
N ALA A 21 15.17 -0.91 10.69
CA ALA A 21 15.36 -2.25 10.13
C ALA A 21 14.03 -3.01 10.06
N LYS A 22 13.21 -2.92 11.11
CA LYS A 22 11.87 -3.51 11.14
C LYS A 22 10.95 -2.89 10.08
N ALA A 23 10.89 -1.57 9.99
CA ALA A 23 10.08 -0.85 9.01
C ALA A 23 10.49 -1.19 7.56
N ARG A 24 11.80 -1.29 7.27
CA ARG A 24 12.31 -1.74 5.95
C ARG A 24 11.87 -3.16 5.63
N LYS A 25 11.97 -4.08 6.58
CA LYS A 25 11.55 -5.47 6.40
C LYS A 25 10.03 -5.59 6.20
N GLU A 26 9.26 -4.80 6.93
CA GLU A 26 7.81 -4.73 6.79
C GLU A 26 7.42 -4.15 5.42
N LEU A 27 8.09 -3.08 4.99
CA LEU A 27 7.92 -2.50 3.66
C LEU A 27 8.24 -3.52 2.55
N GLU A 28 9.37 -4.22 2.64
CA GLU A 28 9.76 -5.23 1.66
C GLU A 28 8.72 -6.37 1.57
N TRP A 29 8.24 -6.85 2.73
CA TRP A 29 7.19 -7.86 2.76
C TRP A 29 5.88 -7.33 2.14
N LEU A 30 5.49 -6.11 2.50
CA LEU A 30 4.27 -5.47 2.01
C LEU A 30 4.30 -5.25 0.49
N GLU A 31 5.44 -4.85 -0.07
CA GLU A 31 5.59 -4.67 -1.52
C GLU A 31 5.44 -6.00 -2.28
N LYS A 32 6.00 -7.10 -1.74
CA LYS A 32 5.79 -8.44 -2.30
C LYS A 32 4.34 -8.89 -2.20
N ASP A 33 3.67 -8.61 -1.08
CA ASP A 33 2.26 -8.96 -0.88
C ASP A 33 1.31 -8.12 -1.75
N LEU A 34 1.60 -6.82 -1.95
CA LEU A 34 0.82 -5.92 -2.81
C LEU A 34 0.74 -6.43 -4.24
N ILE A 35 1.79 -7.05 -4.77
CA ILE A 35 1.76 -7.69 -6.10
C ILE A 35 0.63 -8.74 -6.16
N ARG A 36 0.50 -9.56 -5.11
CA ARG A 36 -0.55 -10.60 -5.04
C ARG A 36 -1.94 -9.97 -4.88
N ARG A 37 -2.07 -8.93 -4.06
CA ARG A 37 -3.35 -8.20 -3.87
C ARG A 37 -3.82 -7.53 -5.16
N ARG A 38 -2.92 -6.86 -5.88
CA ARG A 38 -3.22 -6.23 -7.18
C ARG A 38 -3.65 -7.25 -8.23
N LYS A 39 -2.99 -8.42 -8.29
CA LYS A 39 -3.43 -9.54 -9.15
C LYS A 39 -4.83 -10.03 -8.79
N ARG A 40 -5.13 -10.16 -7.49
CA ARG A 40 -6.46 -10.56 -7.02
C ARG A 40 -7.52 -9.51 -7.34
N LEU A 41 -7.21 -8.23 -7.21
CA LEU A 41 -8.10 -7.14 -7.63
C LEU A 41 -8.38 -7.24 -9.13
N ALA A 42 -7.36 -7.34 -9.98
CA ALA A 42 -7.54 -7.47 -11.42
C ALA A 42 -8.45 -8.66 -11.81
N TYR A 43 -8.28 -9.80 -11.14
CA TYR A 43 -9.17 -10.95 -11.33
C TYR A 43 -10.63 -10.62 -11.00
N TRP A 44 -10.87 -10.01 -9.83
CA TRP A 44 -12.24 -9.69 -9.42
C TRP A 44 -12.85 -8.53 -10.20
N THR A 45 -12.03 -7.61 -10.72
CA THR A 45 -12.46 -6.58 -11.68
C THR A 45 -12.99 -7.23 -12.94
N LEU A 46 -12.26 -8.19 -13.52
CA LEU A 46 -12.73 -8.95 -14.68
C LEU A 46 -14.05 -9.69 -14.37
N ARG A 47 -14.13 -10.37 -13.21
CA ARG A 47 -15.35 -11.09 -12.81
C ARG A 47 -16.54 -10.18 -12.59
N LYS A 48 -16.34 -9.00 -11.99
CA LYS A 48 -17.37 -7.99 -11.83
C LYS A 48 -17.88 -7.53 -13.20
N THR A 49 -16.98 -7.21 -14.13
CA THR A 49 -17.35 -6.80 -15.50
C THR A 49 -18.13 -7.91 -16.22
N GLN A 50 -17.70 -9.16 -16.12
CA GLN A 50 -18.46 -10.30 -16.67
C GLN A 50 -19.86 -10.41 -16.05
N ALA A 51 -19.97 -10.23 -14.74
CA ALA A 51 -21.25 -10.27 -14.05
C ALA A 51 -22.19 -9.11 -14.41
N GLU A 52 -21.64 -7.99 -14.89
CA GLU A 52 -22.41 -6.85 -15.39
C GLU A 52 -22.88 -7.06 -16.83
N THR A 53 -22.15 -7.83 -17.64
CA THR A 53 -22.40 -7.95 -19.08
C THR A 53 -23.05 -9.27 -19.51
N ILE A 54 -22.96 -10.35 -18.73
CA ILE A 54 -23.53 -11.65 -19.09
C ILE A 54 -25.05 -11.64 -18.89
N PRO A 55 -25.86 -11.82 -19.96
CA PRO A 55 -27.30 -11.95 -19.82
C PRO A 55 -27.68 -13.22 -19.04
N GLY A 56 -28.66 -13.12 -18.16
CA GLY A 56 -29.19 -14.27 -17.42
C GLY A 56 -28.24 -14.84 -16.35
N ILE A 57 -27.20 -14.11 -15.95
CA ILE A 57 -26.37 -14.52 -14.81
C ILE A 57 -27.22 -14.63 -13.53
N ARG A 58 -26.96 -15.66 -12.74
CA ARG A 58 -27.59 -15.82 -11.42
C ARG A 58 -27.21 -14.64 -10.54
N GLU A 59 -28.21 -14.00 -9.92
CA GLU A 59 -28.02 -12.81 -9.09
C GLU A 59 -27.05 -13.05 -7.93
N GLU A 60 -27.05 -14.25 -7.32
CA GLU A 60 -26.10 -14.64 -6.27
C GLU A 60 -24.64 -14.58 -6.74
N LEU A 61 -24.37 -14.99 -7.98
CA LEU A 61 -23.03 -14.94 -8.56
C LEU A 61 -22.62 -13.50 -8.87
N ARG A 62 -23.58 -12.68 -9.33
CA ARG A 62 -23.38 -11.26 -9.54
C ARG A 62 -23.01 -10.57 -8.23
N GLN A 63 -23.82 -10.73 -7.18
CA GLN A 63 -23.55 -10.14 -5.86
C GLN A 63 -22.21 -10.59 -5.29
N SER A 64 -21.87 -11.88 -5.42
CA SER A 64 -20.57 -12.41 -5.01
C SER A 64 -19.41 -11.72 -5.73
N ALA A 65 -19.50 -11.55 -7.06
CA ALA A 65 -18.45 -10.88 -7.83
C ALA A 65 -18.25 -9.43 -7.38
N PHE A 66 -19.33 -8.70 -7.11
CA PHE A 66 -19.27 -7.33 -6.59
C PHE A 66 -18.66 -7.27 -5.19
N TYR A 67 -19.09 -8.16 -4.29
CA TYR A 67 -18.57 -8.25 -2.92
C TYR A 67 -17.06 -8.50 -2.91
N PHE A 68 -16.59 -9.52 -3.65
CA PHE A 68 -15.16 -9.85 -3.67
C PHE A 68 -14.31 -8.82 -4.40
N HIS A 69 -14.87 -8.13 -5.41
CA HIS A 69 -14.22 -6.97 -6.01
C HIS A 69 -14.03 -5.84 -4.99
N ALA A 70 -15.09 -5.44 -4.28
CA ALA A 70 -15.01 -4.40 -3.26
C ALA A 70 -13.96 -4.77 -2.17
N ARG A 71 -13.99 -6.02 -1.71
CA ARG A 71 -13.04 -6.50 -0.70
C ARG A 71 -11.59 -6.48 -1.20
N ALA A 72 -11.36 -6.89 -2.46
CA ALA A 72 -10.03 -6.84 -3.05
C ALA A 72 -9.53 -5.39 -3.21
N GLN A 73 -10.42 -4.46 -3.56
CA GLN A 73 -10.10 -3.05 -3.69
C GLN A 73 -9.70 -2.44 -2.34
N GLU A 74 -10.46 -2.72 -1.28
CA GLU A 74 -10.13 -2.28 0.09
C GLU A 74 -8.74 -2.76 0.52
N LEU A 75 -8.42 -4.03 0.27
CA LEU A 75 -7.14 -4.64 0.67
C LEU A 75 -5.94 -4.05 -0.08
N VAL A 76 -6.11 -3.69 -1.36
CA VAL A 76 -5.10 -2.96 -2.12
C VAL A 76 -4.96 -1.57 -1.53
N ASN A 77 -6.05 -0.83 -1.39
CA ASN A 77 -6.04 0.55 -0.88
C ASN A 77 -5.38 0.65 0.49
N SER A 78 -5.73 -0.24 1.43
CA SER A 78 -5.13 -0.26 2.77
C SER A 78 -3.64 -0.60 2.72
N GLY A 79 -3.23 -1.50 1.83
CA GLY A 79 -1.84 -1.87 1.63
C GLY A 79 -1.02 -0.74 1.00
N GLU A 80 -1.53 -0.06 -0.03
CA GLU A 80 -0.87 1.10 -0.63
C GLU A 80 -0.71 2.24 0.39
N LYS A 81 -1.74 2.46 1.21
CA LYS A 81 -1.70 3.46 2.27
C LYS A 81 -0.61 3.15 3.30
N LEU A 82 -0.53 1.91 3.77
CA LEU A 82 0.55 1.47 4.68
C LEU A 82 1.93 1.59 4.03
N ARG A 83 2.05 1.22 2.75
CA ARG A 83 3.29 1.36 1.99
C ARG A 83 3.75 2.81 1.94
N ALA A 84 2.84 3.74 1.62
CA ALA A 84 3.13 5.16 1.58
C ALA A 84 3.59 5.67 2.95
N TYR A 85 2.93 5.25 4.03
CA TYR A 85 3.35 5.61 5.38
C TYR A 85 4.75 5.11 5.72
N LEU A 86 5.05 3.83 5.48
CA LEU A 86 6.37 3.26 5.76
C LEU A 86 7.47 3.93 4.93
N LEU A 87 7.19 4.28 3.68
CA LEU A 87 8.13 5.03 2.84
C LEU A 87 8.44 6.41 3.41
N VAL A 88 7.42 7.18 3.79
CA VAL A 88 7.60 8.52 4.37
C VAL A 88 8.38 8.42 5.69
N GLU A 89 7.98 7.52 6.59
CA GLU A 89 8.65 7.33 7.88
C GLU A 89 10.13 6.95 7.73
N LEU A 90 10.50 6.20 6.68
CA LEU A 90 11.90 5.86 6.39
C LEU A 90 12.67 6.99 5.69
N GLN A 91 12.00 7.79 4.85
CA GLN A 91 12.60 8.91 4.12
C GLN A 91 12.85 10.14 5.00
N ASP A 92 12.00 10.36 6.00
CA ASP A 92 12.13 11.48 6.95
C ASP A 92 13.28 11.27 7.97
N GLN A 93 13.96 10.12 7.96
CA GLN A 93 15.07 9.83 8.86
C GLN A 93 16.36 10.56 8.43
N PRO A 94 17.14 11.14 9.37
CA PRO A 94 18.31 11.97 9.05
C PRO A 94 19.42 11.24 8.29
N GLU A 95 19.52 9.92 8.42
CA GLU A 95 20.51 9.10 7.69
C GLU A 95 20.00 8.58 6.34
N HIS A 96 18.76 8.88 5.98
CA HIS A 96 18.28 8.66 4.63
C HIS A 96 18.90 9.73 3.71
N LEU A 97 20.04 9.41 3.10
CA LEU A 97 20.56 10.19 1.98
C LEU A 97 19.55 10.10 0.82
N PRO A 98 18.92 11.21 0.40
CA PRO A 98 18.14 11.18 -0.83
C PRO A 98 19.08 10.75 -1.95
N ALA A 99 18.69 9.73 -2.73
CA ALA A 99 19.48 9.23 -3.86
C ALA A 99 19.71 10.28 -4.98
N TYR A 100 19.24 11.51 -4.79
CA TYR A 100 19.35 12.63 -5.73
C TYR A 100 20.35 13.65 -5.18
N HIS A 101 21.64 13.33 -5.25
CA HIS A 101 22.68 14.34 -5.28
C HIS A 101 22.74 14.90 -6.70
N TYR A 102 22.03 16.01 -6.94
CA TYR A 102 22.35 16.86 -8.08
C TYR A 102 23.57 17.70 -7.65
N GLU A 103 24.76 17.25 -8.03
CA GLU A 103 25.96 18.09 -7.96
C GLU A 103 25.78 19.20 -9.00
N HIS A 104 25.75 20.44 -8.53
CA HIS A 104 25.76 21.65 -9.37
C HIS A 104 27.19 22.13 -9.56
#